data_AF-A0A4U9XL95-F1
#
_entry.id   AF-A0A4U9XL95-F1
#
_cell.length_a   1.000
_cell.length_b   1.000
_cell.length_c   1.000
_cell.angle_alpha   90.00
_cell.angle_beta   90.00
_cell.angle_gamma   90.00
#
_symmetry.space_group_name_H-M   'P 1'
#
loop_
_entity.id
_entity.type
_entity.pdbx_description
1 polymer ?
#
loop_
_entity_poly.entity_id
_entity_poly.type
_entity_poly.pdbx_seq_one_letter_code
_entity_poly.pdbx_strand_id
1 'polypeptide(L)'
;MITAIVFDVDDTIYDQQAPYRKAMEKCFPDFDMSAINQAYIRFRHYSDIGFPRVMAGEWTTAYFRFWRCRETLLEFGYSEIEQAEGAYFQEVYEHELENITMLDEMRMTLDFLKSKGVPMGIITNGPTEHQLKKVKKLGLYDYVDPKCVIVSQATGFQKPEKEIFNLAAEQFGMNPQTTLYVGDSYDNDVMGAFNGGWHSMWFNHRGRRLKPGIKPVYDVAIDNFEQLFGAVKVLFDLPDNKVIFDMNDKKNPILEMGLNNGLMMAAERLLESNISIDRVVTLLRLSKNQEKVLRMKYSK
;
A
#
# COMPACT_ATOMS: atom_id res chain seq x y z
N MET A 1 3.29 -22.55 10.48
CA MET A 1 2.19 -21.71 11.03
C MET A 1 2.74 -20.31 11.09
N ILE A 2 1.99 -19.32 10.59
CA ILE A 2 2.39 -17.92 10.74
C ILE A 2 1.99 -17.49 12.15
N THR A 3 2.92 -16.88 12.87
CA THR A 3 2.76 -16.50 14.28
C THR A 3 2.89 -14.99 14.49
N ALA A 4 3.46 -14.27 13.52
CA ALA A 4 3.67 -12.83 13.58
C ALA A 4 3.52 -12.21 12.19
N ILE A 5 3.34 -10.89 12.15
CA ILE A 5 3.17 -10.14 10.91
C ILE A 5 3.87 -8.79 10.97
N VAL A 6 4.50 -8.40 9.88
CA VAL A 6 5.21 -7.12 9.76
C VAL A 6 4.75 -6.43 8.48
N PHE A 7 4.52 -5.12 8.57
CA PHE A 7 4.00 -4.33 7.46
C PHE A 7 5.03 -3.31 6.97
N ASP A 8 5.06 -3.09 5.67
CA ASP A 8 5.48 -1.82 5.09
C ASP A 8 4.47 -0.71 5.45
N VAL A 9 4.84 0.57 5.24
CA VAL A 9 3.96 1.72 5.48
C VAL A 9 3.37 2.30 4.20
N ASP A 10 4.22 2.60 3.22
CA ASP A 10 3.89 3.42 2.06
C ASP A 10 3.13 2.60 1.01
N ASP A 11 1.92 3.00 0.64
CA ASP A 11 1.06 2.23 -0.27
C ASP A 11 0.64 0.85 0.29
N THR A 12 0.83 0.63 1.61
CA THR A 12 0.46 -0.59 2.34
C THR A 12 -0.52 -0.29 3.49
N ILE A 13 -0.14 0.59 4.42
CA ILE A 13 -1.01 1.02 5.53
C ILE A 13 -2.03 2.06 5.07
N TYR A 14 -1.63 2.88 4.10
CA TYR A 14 -2.38 3.98 3.54
C TYR A 14 -2.10 4.10 2.03
N ASP A 15 -3.01 4.70 1.27
CA ASP A 15 -2.81 4.99 -0.15
C ASP A 15 -1.81 6.16 -0.32
N GLN A 16 -0.58 5.86 -0.77
CA GLN A 16 0.47 6.88 -0.94
C GLN A 16 0.16 7.86 -2.09
N GLN A 17 -0.64 7.43 -3.06
CA GLN A 17 -1.04 8.25 -4.19
C GLN A 17 -2.21 9.18 -3.84
N ALA A 18 -3.03 8.86 -2.82
CA ALA A 18 -4.23 9.62 -2.48
C ALA A 18 -4.00 11.15 -2.37
N PRO A 19 -2.92 11.64 -1.73
CA PRO A 19 -2.64 13.08 -1.69
C PRO A 19 -2.45 13.72 -3.07
N TYR A 20 -1.73 13.05 -3.96
CA TYR A 20 -1.53 13.53 -5.33
C TYR A 20 -2.84 13.54 -6.11
N ARG A 21 -3.61 12.44 -6.01
CA ARG A 21 -4.91 12.31 -6.67
C ARG A 21 -5.87 13.42 -6.26
N LYS A 22 -6.01 13.70 -4.96
CA LYS A 22 -6.87 14.79 -4.46
C LYS A 22 -6.40 16.17 -4.91
N ALA A 23 -5.08 16.40 -4.96
CA ALA A 23 -4.52 17.64 -5.48
C ALA A 23 -4.81 17.81 -6.98
N MET A 24 -4.71 16.73 -7.77
CA MET A 24 -5.09 16.72 -9.18
C MET A 24 -6.59 17.01 -9.38
N GLU A 25 -7.45 16.29 -8.65
CA GLU A 25 -8.92 16.50 -8.70
C GLU A 25 -9.32 17.95 -8.39
N LYS A 26 -8.61 18.59 -7.45
CA LYS A 26 -8.92 19.95 -7.01
C LYS A 26 -8.35 21.04 -7.92
N CYS A 27 -7.11 20.87 -8.38
CA CYS A 27 -6.39 21.91 -9.11
C CYS A 27 -6.53 21.78 -10.63
N PHE A 28 -6.82 20.59 -11.14
CA PHE A 28 -6.92 20.29 -12.57
C PHE A 28 -8.19 19.46 -12.85
N PRO A 29 -9.39 20.07 -12.73
CA PRO A 29 -10.67 19.35 -12.80
C PRO A 29 -10.95 18.69 -14.17
N ASP A 30 -10.32 19.20 -15.23
CA ASP A 30 -10.42 18.64 -16.59
C ASP A 30 -9.44 17.49 -16.85
N PHE A 31 -8.59 17.13 -15.88
CA PHE A 31 -7.66 16.03 -16.02
C PHE A 31 -8.40 14.69 -16.11
N ASP A 32 -8.01 13.84 -17.07
CA ASP A 32 -8.55 12.48 -17.17
C ASP A 32 -8.06 11.61 -16.00
N MET A 33 -8.90 11.48 -14.98
CA MET A 33 -8.61 10.69 -13.79
C MET A 33 -8.38 9.20 -14.07
N SER A 34 -8.75 8.68 -15.25
CA SER A 34 -8.38 7.32 -15.66
C SER A 34 -6.86 7.14 -15.80
N ALA A 35 -6.14 8.23 -16.10
CA ALA A 35 -4.69 8.27 -16.25
C ALA A 35 -3.93 8.59 -14.95
N ILE A 36 -4.61 8.78 -13.82
CA ILE A 36 -4.01 9.29 -12.57
C ILE A 36 -2.84 8.43 -12.06
N ASN A 37 -2.93 7.11 -12.24
CA ASN A 37 -1.86 6.19 -11.88
C ASN A 37 -0.58 6.47 -12.67
N GLN A 38 -0.71 6.68 -13.98
CA GLN A 38 0.44 6.99 -14.83
C GLN A 38 0.97 8.39 -14.52
N ALA A 39 0.10 9.36 -14.31
CA ALA A 39 0.52 10.71 -13.93
C ALA A 39 1.29 10.73 -12.60
N TYR A 40 0.87 9.96 -11.60
CA TYR A 40 1.62 9.82 -10.36
C TYR A 40 3.00 9.20 -10.58
N ILE A 41 3.10 8.16 -11.42
CA ILE A 41 4.40 7.55 -11.76
C ILE A 41 5.33 8.58 -12.41
N ARG A 42 4.82 9.39 -13.35
CA ARG A 42 5.59 10.47 -13.99
C ARG A 42 5.97 11.57 -12.99
N PHE A 43 5.05 11.96 -12.10
CA PHE A 43 5.31 12.92 -11.03
C PHE A 43 6.42 12.46 -10.07
N ARG A 44 6.46 11.17 -9.73
CA ARG A 44 7.54 10.57 -8.94
C ARG A 44 8.85 10.53 -9.72
N HIS A 45 8.82 10.13 -10.99
CA HIS A 45 9.99 10.18 -11.86
C HIS A 45 10.61 11.58 -11.95
N TYR A 46 9.78 12.62 -12.14
CA TYR A 46 10.26 14.00 -12.14
C TYR A 46 10.72 14.47 -10.75
N SER A 47 10.14 13.93 -9.69
CA SER A 47 10.66 14.16 -8.33
C SER A 47 12.08 13.59 -8.18
N ASP A 48 12.33 12.38 -8.68
CA ASP A 48 13.64 11.72 -8.61
C ASP A 48 14.70 12.42 -9.47
N ILE A 49 14.31 13.02 -10.60
CA ILE A 49 15.21 13.84 -11.44
C ILE A 49 15.52 15.20 -10.79
N GLY A 50 14.49 15.87 -10.26
CA GLY A 50 14.63 17.25 -9.80
C GLY A 50 15.20 17.38 -8.40
N PHE A 51 14.93 16.42 -7.50
CA PHE A 51 15.37 16.50 -6.11
C PHE A 51 16.90 16.59 -5.95
N PRO A 52 17.73 15.81 -6.67
CA PRO A 52 19.19 15.96 -6.61
C PRO A 52 19.68 17.37 -6.97
N ARG A 53 19.01 18.06 -7.91
CA ARG A 53 19.36 19.43 -8.30
C ARG A 53 19.06 20.45 -7.21
N VAL A 54 17.99 20.23 -6.43
CA VAL A 54 17.71 21.03 -5.23
C VAL A 54 18.78 20.79 -4.17
N MET A 55 19.19 19.54 -3.96
CA MET A 55 20.25 19.20 -3.00
C MET A 55 21.61 19.79 -3.39
N ALA A 56 21.89 19.89 -4.69
CA ALA A 56 23.09 20.53 -5.22
C ALA A 56 23.03 22.08 -5.19
N GLY A 57 21.89 22.68 -4.80
CA GLY A 57 21.68 24.12 -4.80
C GLY A 57 21.48 24.73 -6.19
N GLU A 58 21.35 23.90 -7.24
CA GLU A 58 21.13 24.34 -8.62
C GLU A 58 19.71 24.89 -8.81
N TRP A 59 18.73 24.28 -8.13
CA TRP A 59 17.31 24.65 -8.21
C TRP A 59 16.79 25.08 -6.85
N THR A 60 15.92 26.10 -6.83
CA THR A 60 15.12 26.39 -5.65
C THR A 60 14.05 25.31 -5.46
N THR A 61 13.66 25.06 -4.21
CA THR A 61 12.54 24.16 -3.90
C THR A 61 11.25 24.56 -4.61
N ALA A 62 10.96 25.86 -4.71
CA ALA A 62 9.79 26.39 -5.41
C ALA A 62 9.84 26.07 -6.91
N TYR A 63 10.98 26.31 -7.56
CA TYR A 63 11.15 25.97 -8.98
C TYR A 63 11.00 24.48 -9.22
N PHE A 64 11.65 23.63 -8.42
CA PHE A 64 11.53 22.18 -8.53
C PHE A 64 10.08 21.70 -8.43
N ARG A 65 9.33 22.20 -7.45
CA ARG A 65 7.93 21.81 -7.20
C ARG A 65 7.02 22.21 -8.37
N PHE A 66 7.18 23.42 -8.89
CA PHE A 66 6.50 23.86 -10.10
C PHE A 66 6.90 23.01 -11.31
N TRP A 67 8.20 22.80 -11.50
CA TRP A 67 8.76 22.07 -12.64
C TRP A 67 8.22 20.64 -12.72
N ARG A 68 8.28 19.87 -11.64
CA ARG A 68 7.77 18.47 -11.66
C ARG A 68 6.28 18.38 -11.96
N CYS A 69 5.49 19.37 -11.50
CA CYS A 69 4.06 19.44 -11.77
C CYS A 69 3.83 19.74 -13.26
N ARG A 70 4.51 20.77 -13.79
CA ARG A 70 4.46 21.13 -15.21
C ARG A 70 4.86 19.96 -16.12
N GLU A 71 6.04 19.38 -15.92
CA GLU A 71 6.53 18.30 -16.77
C GLU A 71 5.60 17.07 -16.76
N THR A 72 4.98 16.80 -15.60
CA THR A 72 3.95 15.76 -15.53
C THR A 72 2.78 16.12 -16.43
N LEU A 73 2.17 17.29 -16.25
CA LEU A 73 0.96 17.70 -16.98
C LEU A 73 1.17 17.83 -18.49
N LEU A 74 2.36 18.27 -18.93
CA LEU A 74 2.71 18.33 -20.35
C LEU A 74 2.59 16.96 -21.05
N GLU A 75 2.96 15.87 -20.37
CA GLU A 75 2.81 14.51 -20.91
C GLU A 75 1.35 14.04 -21.04
N PHE A 76 0.43 14.69 -20.32
CA PHE A 76 -0.99 14.37 -20.33
C PHE A 76 -1.82 15.43 -21.09
N GLY A 77 -1.18 16.19 -21.99
CA GLY A 77 -1.87 17.03 -22.97
C GLY A 77 -2.14 18.47 -22.56
N TYR A 78 -1.62 18.91 -21.41
CA TYR A 78 -1.63 20.34 -21.07
C TYR A 78 -0.58 21.06 -21.90
N SER A 79 -0.90 22.24 -22.43
CA SER A 79 0.03 23.04 -23.25
C SER A 79 1.00 23.84 -22.40
N GLU A 80 0.51 24.45 -21.32
CA GLU A 80 1.28 25.20 -20.32
C GLU A 80 0.55 25.14 -18.97
N ILE A 81 1.27 25.42 -17.88
CA ILE A 81 0.67 25.77 -16.59
C ILE A 81 1.34 27.04 -16.06
N GLU A 82 0.55 27.90 -15.43
CA GLU A 82 1.06 29.09 -14.77
C GLU A 82 1.78 28.71 -13.46
N GLN A 83 2.74 29.54 -13.04
CA GLN A 83 3.44 29.31 -11.77
C GLN A 83 2.49 29.33 -10.57
N ALA A 84 1.44 30.16 -10.63
CA ALA A 84 0.42 30.22 -9.60
C ALA A 84 -0.37 28.90 -9.47
N GLU A 85 -0.70 28.26 -10.59
CA GLU A 85 -1.39 26.96 -10.60
C GLU A 85 -0.51 25.86 -9.99
N GLY A 86 0.76 25.80 -10.38
CA GLY A 86 1.69 24.83 -9.81
C GLY A 86 1.98 25.07 -8.32
N ALA A 87 2.00 26.33 -7.88
CA ALA A 87 2.11 26.68 -6.47
C ALA A 87 0.86 26.25 -5.68
N TYR A 88 -0.33 26.49 -6.23
CA TYR A 88 -1.59 26.07 -5.62
C TYR A 88 -1.71 24.54 -5.53
N PHE A 89 -1.36 23.84 -6.60
CA PHE A 89 -1.27 22.38 -6.60
C PHE A 89 -0.35 21.88 -5.48
N GLN A 90 0.81 22.50 -5.34
CA GLN A 90 1.78 22.12 -4.33
C GLN A 90 1.27 22.37 -2.90
N GLU A 91 0.59 23.48 -2.66
CA GLU A 91 -0.05 23.78 -1.37
C GLU A 91 -1.10 22.71 -1.01
N VAL A 92 -1.99 22.38 -1.95
CA VAL A 92 -3.00 21.33 -1.75
C VAL A 92 -2.34 19.97 -1.52
N TYR A 93 -1.32 19.64 -2.31
CA TYR A 93 -0.60 18.37 -2.17
C TYR A 93 0.08 18.23 -0.80
N GLU A 94 0.70 19.30 -0.29
CA GLU A 94 1.29 19.30 1.06
C GLU A 94 0.22 19.15 2.15
N HIS A 95 -0.88 19.89 2.04
CA HIS A 95 -2.01 19.73 2.96
C HIS A 95 -2.50 18.27 3.01
N GLU A 96 -2.64 17.61 1.86
CA GLU A 96 -3.08 16.22 1.82
C GLU A 96 -2.02 15.23 2.33
N LEU A 97 -0.72 15.52 2.12
CA LEU A 97 0.36 14.72 2.71
C LEU A 97 0.37 14.78 4.25
N GLU A 98 -0.06 15.90 4.84
CA GLU A 98 -0.19 16.04 6.29
C GLU A 98 -1.47 15.39 6.85
N ASN A 99 -2.41 15.03 5.98
CA ASN A 99 -3.74 14.50 6.34
C ASN A 99 -4.00 13.09 5.78
N ILE A 100 -2.94 12.29 5.66
CA ILE A 100 -3.06 10.87 5.34
C ILE A 100 -3.87 10.12 6.40
N THR A 101 -4.59 9.10 5.97
CA THR A 101 -5.44 8.24 6.81
C THR A 101 -5.16 6.78 6.52
N MET A 102 -5.16 5.95 7.56
CA MET A 102 -5.09 4.50 7.42
C MET A 102 -6.29 3.98 6.62
N LEU A 103 -6.08 2.95 5.80
CA LEU A 103 -7.15 2.23 5.11
C LEU A 103 -8.09 1.56 6.13
N ASP A 104 -9.39 1.52 5.83
CA ASP A 104 -10.37 0.88 6.72
C ASP A 104 -10.08 -0.62 6.88
N GLU A 105 -9.68 -1.29 5.81
CA GLU A 105 -9.28 -2.70 5.83
C GLU A 105 -8.03 -2.92 6.66
N MET A 106 -7.07 -1.99 6.63
CA MET A 106 -5.89 -2.07 7.46
C MET A 106 -6.28 -1.91 8.94
N ARG A 107 -7.16 -0.96 9.28
CA ARG A 107 -7.68 -0.81 10.64
C ARG A 107 -8.35 -2.08 11.13
N MET A 108 -9.26 -2.65 10.35
CA MET A 108 -9.93 -3.92 10.66
C MET A 108 -8.92 -5.06 10.86
N THR A 109 -7.87 -5.09 10.04
CA THR A 109 -6.79 -6.08 10.11
C THR A 109 -5.99 -5.95 11.41
N LEU A 110 -5.54 -4.74 11.75
CA LEU A 110 -4.77 -4.48 12.95
C LEU A 110 -5.60 -4.71 14.24
N ASP A 111 -6.87 -4.32 14.24
CA ASP A 111 -7.79 -4.59 15.36
C ASP A 111 -7.98 -6.10 15.57
N PHE A 112 -8.18 -6.86 14.49
CA PHE A 112 -8.29 -8.31 14.55
C PHE A 112 -7.02 -8.97 15.09
N LEU A 113 -5.85 -8.60 14.55
CA LEU A 113 -4.55 -9.14 14.99
C LEU A 113 -4.28 -8.82 16.47
N LYS A 114 -4.59 -7.59 16.89
CA LYS A 114 -4.51 -7.16 18.30
C LYS A 114 -5.43 -8.00 19.19
N SER A 115 -6.68 -8.26 18.76
CA SER A 115 -7.63 -9.08 19.53
C SER A 115 -7.15 -10.53 19.74
N LYS A 116 -6.31 -11.04 18.83
CA LYS A 116 -5.71 -12.36 18.86
C LYS A 116 -4.37 -12.41 19.59
N GLY A 117 -3.84 -11.26 20.01
CA GLY A 117 -2.51 -11.16 20.61
C GLY A 117 -1.38 -11.50 19.63
N VAL A 118 -1.60 -11.34 18.32
CA VAL A 118 -0.58 -11.60 17.31
C VAL A 118 0.48 -10.49 17.35
N PRO A 119 1.78 -10.82 17.50
CA PRO A 119 2.85 -9.85 17.40
C PRO A 119 2.88 -9.16 16.03
N MET A 120 2.97 -7.82 16.08
CA MET A 120 3.00 -6.96 14.91
C MET A 120 4.26 -6.08 14.90
N GLY A 121 4.78 -5.77 13.71
CA GLY A 121 5.88 -4.83 13.54
C GLY A 121 5.79 -4.03 12.24
N ILE A 122 6.65 -3.03 12.09
CA ILE A 122 6.75 -2.15 10.93
C ILE A 122 8.20 -2.09 10.44
N ILE A 123 8.40 -2.22 9.13
CA ILE A 123 9.68 -1.91 8.47
C ILE A 123 9.40 -1.02 7.27
N THR A 124 9.94 0.20 7.26
CA THR A 124 9.73 1.16 6.18
C THR A 124 11.04 1.79 5.71
N ASN A 125 11.14 2.04 4.40
CA ASN A 125 12.28 2.75 3.81
C ASN A 125 12.03 4.26 3.81
N GLY A 126 13.06 5.05 4.11
CA GLY A 126 13.06 6.49 3.89
C GLY A 126 13.62 7.29 5.06
N PRO A 127 13.50 8.62 5.02
CA PRO A 127 14.01 9.48 6.08
C PRO A 127 13.30 9.23 7.42
N THR A 128 14.07 9.09 8.48
CA THR A 128 13.61 8.71 9.83
C THR A 128 12.51 9.62 10.33
N GLU A 129 12.74 10.93 10.32
CA GLU A 129 11.75 11.90 10.81
C GLU A 129 10.41 11.80 10.05
N HIS A 130 10.48 11.69 8.72
CA HIS A 130 9.30 11.62 7.87
C HIS A 130 8.50 10.34 8.11
N GLN A 131 9.17 9.19 8.19
CA GLN A 131 8.49 7.91 8.41
C GLN A 131 7.93 7.82 9.82
N LEU A 132 8.64 8.28 10.85
CA LEU A 132 8.10 8.30 12.22
C LEU A 132 6.90 9.26 12.35
N LYS A 133 6.88 10.39 11.64
CA LYS A 133 5.70 11.29 11.55
C LYS A 133 4.50 10.55 10.96
N LYS A 134 4.69 9.75 9.89
CA LYS A 134 3.63 8.93 9.30
C LYS A 134 3.13 7.85 10.26
N VAL A 135 4.03 7.09 10.88
CA VAL A 135 3.68 6.04 11.87
C VAL A 135 2.82 6.62 12.98
N LYS A 136 3.18 7.79 13.50
CA LYS A 136 2.39 8.51 14.51
C LYS A 136 1.04 8.99 13.97
N LYS A 137 1.02 9.64 12.79
CA LYS A 137 -0.22 10.19 12.18
C LYS A 137 -1.24 9.10 11.85
N LEU A 138 -0.75 7.94 11.40
CA LEU A 138 -1.57 6.77 11.08
C LEU A 138 -2.01 6.00 12.35
N GLY A 139 -1.57 6.38 13.54
CA GLY A 139 -1.97 5.72 14.80
C GLY A 139 -1.38 4.32 14.99
N LEU A 140 -0.26 3.99 14.32
CA LEU A 140 0.29 2.64 14.38
C LEU A 140 0.81 2.24 15.76
N TYR A 141 1.22 3.21 16.59
CA TYR A 141 1.66 2.94 17.97
C TYR A 141 0.55 2.42 18.90
N ASP A 142 -0.73 2.47 18.48
CA ASP A 142 -1.82 1.81 19.21
C ASP A 142 -1.80 0.29 19.01
N TYR A 143 -1.03 -0.20 18.04
CA TYR A 143 -0.96 -1.60 17.62
C TYR A 143 0.43 -2.22 17.79
N VAL A 144 1.49 -1.44 17.52
CA VAL A 144 2.88 -1.90 17.61
C VAL A 144 3.63 -1.18 18.72
N ASP A 145 4.45 -1.93 19.48
CA ASP A 145 5.43 -1.34 20.38
C ASP A 145 6.39 -0.47 19.56
N PRO A 146 6.79 0.74 20.01
CA PRO A 146 7.78 1.56 19.33
C PRO A 146 9.09 0.82 18.99
N LYS A 147 9.49 -0.17 19.81
CA LYS A 147 10.66 -1.02 19.51
C LYS A 147 10.42 -1.96 18.32
N CYS A 148 9.17 -2.20 17.94
CA CYS A 148 8.78 -2.99 16.78
C CYS A 148 8.60 -2.15 15.51
N VAL A 149 9.23 -0.98 15.46
CA VAL A 149 9.26 -0.09 14.28
C VAL A 149 10.71 0.12 13.85
N ILE A 150 11.01 -0.23 12.60
CA ILE A 150 12.30 0.00 11.95
C ILE A 150 12.12 0.94 10.76
N VAL A 151 12.97 1.96 10.70
CA VAL A 151 13.09 2.87 9.56
C VAL A 151 14.49 2.75 8.97
N SER A 152 14.60 2.56 7.65
CA SER A 152 15.87 2.25 7.00
C SER A 152 17.01 3.22 7.32
N GLN A 153 16.76 4.55 7.22
CA GLN A 153 17.77 5.57 7.50
C GLN A 153 18.34 5.47 8.93
N ALA A 154 17.52 5.10 9.92
CA ALA A 154 17.97 4.97 11.30
C ALA A 154 18.92 3.78 11.51
N THR A 155 18.84 2.77 10.65
CA THR A 155 19.62 1.52 10.77
C THR A 155 20.86 1.50 9.88
N GLY A 156 20.87 2.29 8.80
CA GLY A 156 21.90 2.23 7.76
C GLY A 156 21.69 1.12 6.73
N PHE A 157 20.71 0.22 6.94
CA PHE A 157 20.27 -0.79 5.98
C PHE A 157 18.91 -0.41 5.41
N GLN A 158 18.63 -0.81 4.18
CA GLN A 158 17.32 -0.56 3.53
C GLN A 158 16.79 -1.80 2.85
N LYS A 159 15.47 -1.93 2.76
CA LYS A 159 14.86 -2.97 1.90
C LYS A 159 15.33 -2.76 0.45
N PRO A 160 15.73 -3.82 -0.29
CA PRO A 160 15.59 -5.25 0.01
C PRO A 160 16.82 -5.94 0.64
N GLU A 161 17.75 -5.20 1.24
CA GLU A 161 18.91 -5.78 1.93
C GLU A 161 18.43 -6.71 3.05
N LYS A 162 18.91 -7.95 3.09
CA LYS A 162 18.50 -8.93 4.10
C LYS A 162 18.84 -8.47 5.52
N GLU A 163 19.81 -7.58 5.66
CA GLU A 163 20.32 -7.03 6.91
C GLU A 163 19.22 -6.31 7.70
N ILE A 164 18.33 -5.54 7.04
CA ILE A 164 17.22 -4.88 7.73
C ILE A 164 16.18 -5.88 8.24
N PHE A 165 15.95 -6.99 7.51
CA PHE A 165 15.04 -8.06 7.91
C PHE A 165 15.62 -8.91 9.05
N ASN A 166 16.93 -9.19 9.02
CA ASN A 166 17.63 -9.88 10.10
C ASN A 166 17.61 -9.04 11.38
N LEU A 167 17.89 -7.74 11.27
CA LEU A 167 17.80 -6.79 12.38
C LEU A 167 16.37 -6.78 12.96
N ALA A 168 15.35 -6.74 12.10
CA ALA A 168 13.96 -6.81 12.53
C ALA A 168 13.63 -8.11 13.25
N ALA A 169 14.06 -9.26 12.74
CA ALA A 169 13.83 -10.56 13.38
C ALA A 169 14.39 -10.59 14.80
N GLU A 170 15.64 -10.11 14.96
CA GLU A 170 16.30 -10.02 16.27
C GLU A 170 15.61 -9.01 17.20
N GLN A 171 15.42 -7.77 16.73
CA GLN A 171 14.86 -6.68 17.53
C GLN A 171 13.40 -6.94 17.95
N PHE A 172 12.60 -7.53 17.05
CA PHE A 172 11.19 -7.81 17.31
C PHE A 172 10.99 -9.14 18.05
N GLY A 173 12.03 -9.98 18.13
CA GLY A 173 11.93 -11.33 18.68
C GLY A 173 11.04 -12.26 17.84
N MET A 174 11.06 -12.08 16.51
CA MET A 174 10.21 -12.79 15.57
C MET A 174 11.02 -13.82 14.76
N ASN A 175 10.42 -14.99 14.52
CA ASN A 175 11.04 -16.03 13.71
C ASN A 175 10.71 -15.79 12.22
N PRO A 176 11.69 -15.57 11.34
CA PRO A 176 11.46 -15.34 9.90
C PRO A 176 10.55 -16.39 9.25
N GLN A 177 10.79 -17.67 9.54
CA GLN A 177 10.07 -18.82 8.95
C GLN A 177 8.61 -18.92 9.41
N THR A 178 8.18 -18.12 10.39
CA THR A 178 6.79 -18.02 10.84
C THR A 178 6.28 -16.59 10.85
N THR A 179 6.98 -15.66 10.19
CA THR A 179 6.58 -14.26 10.12
C THR A 179 6.20 -13.89 8.70
N LEU A 180 5.02 -13.28 8.55
CA LEU A 180 4.53 -12.78 7.29
C LEU A 180 4.90 -11.30 7.13
N TYR A 181 5.59 -10.96 6.06
CA TYR A 181 5.80 -9.58 5.64
C TYR A 181 4.72 -9.16 4.64
N VAL A 182 4.13 -7.97 4.79
CA VAL A 182 3.12 -7.42 3.88
C VAL A 182 3.61 -6.10 3.33
N GLY A 183 3.69 -5.98 1.99
CA GLY A 183 4.12 -4.75 1.32
C GLY A 183 3.74 -4.72 -0.16
N ASP A 184 3.75 -3.52 -0.75
CA ASP A 184 3.32 -3.27 -2.12
C ASP A 184 4.44 -3.47 -3.16
N SER A 185 5.69 -3.29 -2.76
CA SER A 185 6.84 -3.27 -3.64
C SER A 185 7.42 -4.66 -3.78
N TYR A 186 7.31 -5.24 -4.97
CA TYR A 186 7.92 -6.55 -5.22
C TYR A 186 9.44 -6.52 -4.97
N ASP A 187 10.11 -5.48 -5.48
CA ASP A 187 11.57 -5.38 -5.43
C ASP A 187 12.09 -5.07 -4.02
N ASN A 188 11.36 -4.29 -3.20
CA ASN A 188 11.81 -3.96 -1.83
C ASN A 188 11.25 -4.95 -0.80
N ASP A 189 9.96 -5.23 -0.85
CA ASP A 189 9.24 -5.94 0.20
C ASP A 189 9.28 -7.44 -0.01
N VAL A 190 8.79 -7.91 -1.17
CA VAL A 190 8.70 -9.35 -1.47
C VAL A 190 10.10 -9.96 -1.60
N MET A 191 10.97 -9.33 -2.39
CA MET A 191 12.35 -9.78 -2.53
C MET A 191 13.14 -9.65 -1.23
N GLY A 192 12.92 -8.58 -0.46
CA GLY A 192 13.56 -8.38 0.83
C GLY A 192 13.18 -9.45 1.85
N ALA A 193 11.87 -9.72 1.98
CA ALA A 193 11.33 -10.78 2.83
C ALA A 193 11.87 -12.15 2.41
N PHE A 194 11.83 -12.46 1.12
CA PHE A 194 12.37 -13.71 0.57
C PHE A 194 13.86 -13.88 0.90
N ASN A 195 14.67 -12.83 0.68
CA ASN A 195 16.11 -12.85 0.99
C ASN A 195 16.40 -12.99 2.49
N GLY A 196 15.50 -12.47 3.34
CA GLY A 196 15.56 -12.63 4.80
C GLY A 196 15.01 -13.97 5.31
N GLY A 197 14.41 -14.80 4.45
CA GLY A 197 13.77 -16.07 4.84
C GLY A 197 12.39 -15.90 5.49
N TRP A 198 11.71 -14.78 5.23
CA TRP A 198 10.36 -14.47 5.71
C TRP A 198 9.32 -14.93 4.70
N HIS A 199 8.11 -15.22 5.18
CA HIS A 199 6.95 -15.32 4.29
C HIS A 199 6.55 -13.93 3.81
N SER A 200 5.93 -13.82 2.64
CA SER A 200 5.48 -12.55 2.09
C SER A 200 4.10 -12.59 1.44
N MET A 201 3.32 -11.55 1.72
CA MET A 201 2.11 -11.19 0.99
C MET A 201 2.42 -9.98 0.11
N TRP A 202 2.35 -10.17 -1.20
CA TRP A 202 2.47 -9.08 -2.15
C TRP A 202 1.14 -8.33 -2.28
N PHE A 203 1.15 -7.06 -1.85
CA PHE A 203 0.00 -6.18 -1.93
C PHE A 203 -0.03 -5.42 -3.26
N ASN A 204 -0.38 -6.10 -4.35
CA ASN A 204 -0.30 -5.58 -5.71
C ASN A 204 -1.57 -4.82 -6.17
N HIS A 205 -2.11 -3.92 -5.33
CA HIS A 205 -3.32 -3.15 -5.67
C HIS A 205 -3.12 -2.19 -6.87
N ARG A 206 -1.86 -1.87 -7.19
CA ARG A 206 -1.45 -1.10 -8.37
C ARG A 206 -1.34 -1.90 -9.66
N GLY A 207 -1.54 -3.23 -9.64
CA GLY A 207 -1.49 -4.07 -10.84
C GLY A 207 -0.12 -4.10 -11.53
N ARG A 208 0.96 -3.98 -10.76
CA ARG A 208 2.33 -4.02 -11.27
C ARG A 208 2.62 -5.39 -11.87
N ARG A 209 3.37 -5.41 -12.97
CA ARG A 209 3.78 -6.63 -13.66
C ARG A 209 5.25 -6.92 -13.37
N LEU A 210 5.56 -8.18 -13.12
CA LEU A 210 6.94 -8.63 -13.03
C LEU A 210 7.60 -8.59 -14.41
N LYS A 211 8.93 -8.40 -14.44
CA LYS A 211 9.69 -8.48 -15.68
C LYS A 211 9.57 -9.91 -16.25
N PRO A 212 9.54 -10.06 -17.60
CA PRO A 212 9.51 -11.37 -18.22
C PRO A 212 10.64 -12.27 -17.72
N GLY A 213 10.31 -13.53 -17.42
CA GLY A 213 11.28 -14.52 -16.94
C GLY A 213 11.53 -14.55 -15.42
N ILE A 214 10.97 -13.59 -14.66
CA ILE A 214 11.03 -13.66 -13.19
C ILE A 214 10.01 -14.68 -12.67
N LYS A 215 10.49 -15.68 -11.92
CA LYS A 215 9.63 -16.55 -11.14
C LYS A 215 9.21 -15.78 -9.87
N PRO A 216 7.90 -15.61 -9.60
CA PRO A 216 7.43 -14.94 -8.39
C PRO A 216 7.85 -15.72 -7.14
N VAL A 217 8.25 -14.99 -6.09
CA VAL A 217 8.70 -15.56 -4.80
C VAL A 217 7.82 -15.20 -3.60
N TYR A 218 6.65 -14.60 -3.82
CA TYR A 218 5.67 -14.36 -2.77
C TYR A 218 4.88 -15.63 -2.41
N ASP A 219 4.39 -15.70 -1.18
CA ASP A 219 3.51 -16.78 -0.72
C ASP A 219 2.04 -16.49 -1.05
N VAL A 220 1.63 -15.24 -0.86
CA VAL A 220 0.27 -14.77 -1.13
C VAL A 220 0.35 -13.49 -1.97
N ALA A 221 -0.60 -13.29 -2.88
CA ALA A 221 -0.77 -12.01 -3.56
C ALA A 221 -2.22 -11.57 -3.48
N ILE A 222 -2.42 -10.31 -3.16
CA ILE A 222 -3.70 -9.62 -3.21
C ILE A 222 -3.58 -8.43 -4.15
N ASP A 223 -4.65 -8.10 -4.87
CA ASP A 223 -4.66 -7.06 -5.90
C ASP A 223 -5.69 -5.97 -5.63
N ASN A 224 -6.27 -5.98 -4.43
CA ASN A 224 -7.18 -4.95 -3.98
C ASN A 224 -7.11 -4.72 -2.46
N PHE A 225 -7.34 -3.48 -2.01
CA PHE A 225 -7.28 -3.13 -0.59
C PHE A 225 -8.28 -3.94 0.24
N GLU A 226 -9.48 -4.11 -0.30
CA GLU A 226 -10.63 -4.82 0.27
C GLU A 226 -10.40 -6.31 0.54
N GLN A 227 -9.38 -6.91 -0.10
CA GLN A 227 -9.00 -8.31 0.14
C GLN A 227 -8.16 -8.51 1.40
N LEU A 228 -7.47 -7.47 1.87
CA LEU A 228 -6.45 -7.58 2.92
C LEU A 228 -6.99 -8.23 4.20
N PHE A 229 -8.09 -7.69 4.73
CA PHE A 229 -8.68 -8.19 5.97
C PHE A 229 -9.09 -9.66 5.86
N GLY A 230 -9.75 -10.02 4.76
CA GLY A 230 -10.19 -11.39 4.51
C GLY A 230 -9.03 -12.39 4.39
N ALA A 231 -7.97 -12.01 3.68
CA ALA A 231 -6.74 -12.80 3.58
C ALA A 231 -6.07 -13.00 4.95
N VAL A 232 -5.81 -11.91 5.68
CA VAL A 232 -5.15 -11.99 7.00
C VAL A 232 -6.00 -12.77 7.98
N LYS A 233 -7.32 -12.55 8.01
CA LYS A 233 -8.23 -13.29 8.89
C LYS A 233 -8.12 -14.80 8.66
N VAL A 234 -8.17 -15.26 7.41
CA VAL A 234 -8.01 -16.68 7.08
C VAL A 234 -6.65 -17.22 7.50
N LEU A 235 -5.58 -16.46 7.29
CA LEU A 235 -4.22 -16.86 7.65
C LEU A 235 -4.00 -17.02 9.16
N PHE A 236 -4.75 -16.31 10.00
CA PHE A 236 -4.56 -16.32 11.46
C PHE A 236 -5.70 -16.97 12.27
N ASP A 237 -6.85 -17.28 11.65
CA ASP A 237 -7.96 -17.97 12.31
C ASP A 237 -7.92 -19.51 12.14
N LEU A 238 -7.30 -20.05 11.10
CA LEU A 238 -7.32 -21.49 10.87
C LEU A 238 -6.31 -22.23 11.76
N PRO A 239 -6.72 -23.29 12.47
CA PRO A 239 -5.78 -24.18 13.14
C PRO A 239 -4.92 -24.88 12.06
N ASP A 240 -3.60 -24.74 12.19
CA ASP A 240 -2.58 -25.26 11.26
C ASP A 240 -2.58 -24.64 9.84
N ASN A 241 -2.06 -23.41 9.73
CA ASN A 241 -1.78 -22.70 8.46
C ASN A 241 -0.89 -23.47 7.46
N LYS A 242 -0.49 -24.72 7.76
CA LYS A 242 0.18 -25.64 6.83
C LYS A 242 -0.58 -25.79 5.51
N VAL A 243 -1.92 -25.69 5.54
CA VAL A 243 -2.74 -25.83 4.32
C VAL A 243 -2.69 -24.59 3.42
N ILE A 244 -2.37 -23.39 3.96
CA ILE A 244 -2.37 -22.14 3.17
C ILE A 244 -1.02 -21.88 2.48
N PHE A 245 0.07 -22.43 3.00
CA PHE A 245 1.43 -22.24 2.47
C PHE A 245 2.01 -23.47 1.77
N ASP A 246 1.17 -24.38 1.25
CA ASP A 246 1.69 -25.31 0.25
C ASP A 246 2.04 -24.48 -1.00
N MET A 247 3.32 -24.19 -1.18
CA MET A 247 3.89 -23.29 -2.21
C MET A 247 3.49 -23.67 -3.66
N ASN A 248 2.82 -24.81 -3.85
CA ASN A 248 2.30 -25.28 -5.13
C ASN A 248 0.77 -25.18 -5.28
N ASP A 249 0.02 -24.87 -4.22
CA ASP A 249 -1.45 -24.81 -4.27
C ASP A 249 -1.96 -23.40 -4.57
N LYS A 250 -1.81 -22.99 -5.84
CA LYS A 250 -2.40 -21.76 -6.40
C LYS A 250 -3.94 -21.74 -6.39
N LYS A 251 -4.59 -22.74 -5.78
CA LYS A 251 -6.04 -22.92 -5.70
C LYS A 251 -6.48 -23.25 -4.28
N ASN A 252 -5.84 -22.68 -3.25
CA ASN A 252 -6.32 -22.86 -1.89
C ASN A 252 -7.75 -22.28 -1.76
N PRO A 253 -8.79 -23.12 -1.61
CA PRO A 253 -10.17 -22.65 -1.65
C PRO A 253 -10.51 -21.82 -0.40
N ILE A 254 -9.81 -22.01 0.71
CA ILE A 254 -10.07 -21.29 1.95
C ILE A 254 -9.52 -19.86 1.86
N LEU A 255 -8.32 -19.70 1.28
CA LEU A 255 -7.77 -18.38 0.99
C LEU A 255 -8.67 -17.63 -0.01
N GLU A 256 -9.11 -18.29 -1.08
CA GLU A 256 -10.04 -17.72 -2.05
C GLU A 256 -11.37 -17.29 -1.39
N MET A 257 -11.91 -18.11 -0.50
CA MET A 257 -13.07 -17.73 0.32
C MET A 257 -12.79 -16.50 1.19
N GLY A 258 -11.62 -16.40 1.80
CA GLY A 258 -11.20 -15.23 2.59
C GLY A 258 -11.16 -13.95 1.77
N LEU A 259 -10.48 -13.99 0.62
CA LEU A 259 -10.39 -12.87 -0.32
C LEU A 259 -11.78 -12.41 -0.77
N ASN A 260 -12.63 -13.37 -1.15
CA ASN A 260 -14.00 -13.09 -1.58
C ASN A 260 -14.84 -12.49 -0.46
N ASN A 261 -14.72 -13.00 0.77
CA ASN A 261 -15.45 -12.45 1.92
C ASN A 261 -15.00 -11.01 2.22
N GLY A 262 -13.71 -10.70 2.15
CA GLY A 262 -13.19 -9.34 2.32
C GLY A 262 -13.82 -8.37 1.32
N LEU A 263 -13.83 -8.73 0.04
CA LEU A 263 -14.47 -7.95 -1.03
C LEU A 263 -15.96 -7.74 -0.80
N MET A 264 -16.68 -8.80 -0.41
CA MET A 264 -18.12 -8.71 -0.16
C MET A 264 -18.45 -7.83 1.05
N MET A 265 -17.68 -7.93 2.14
CA MET A 265 -17.84 -7.03 3.29
C MET A 265 -17.64 -5.56 2.92
N ALA A 266 -16.64 -5.27 2.08
CA ALA A 266 -16.42 -3.92 1.60
C ALA A 266 -17.55 -3.45 0.68
N ALA A 267 -18.05 -4.31 -0.21
CA ALA A 267 -19.17 -4.00 -1.08
C ALA A 267 -20.41 -3.58 -0.28
N GLU A 268 -20.71 -4.30 0.80
CA GLU A 268 -21.84 -3.99 1.69
C GLU A 268 -21.67 -2.62 2.37
N ARG A 269 -20.48 -2.31 2.91
CA ARG A 269 -20.19 -0.99 3.49
C ARG A 269 -20.36 0.16 2.49
N LEU A 270 -19.90 -0.03 1.25
CA LEU A 270 -20.01 0.98 0.20
C LEU A 270 -21.48 1.21 -0.21
N LEU A 271 -22.27 0.14 -0.31
CA LEU A 271 -23.71 0.23 -0.58
C LEU A 271 -24.47 0.95 0.54
N GLU A 272 -24.13 0.66 1.80
CA GLU A 272 -24.68 1.37 2.98
C GLU A 272 -24.32 2.86 2.99
N SER A 273 -23.20 3.22 2.37
CA SER A 273 -22.75 4.60 2.16
C SER A 273 -23.38 5.27 0.93
N ASN A 274 -24.49 4.72 0.41
CA ASN A 274 -25.25 5.20 -0.76
C ASN A 274 -24.47 5.19 -2.09
N ILE A 275 -23.42 4.39 -2.22
CA ILE A 275 -22.76 4.18 -3.51
C ILE A 275 -23.60 3.20 -4.34
N SER A 276 -23.89 3.55 -5.60
CA SER A 276 -24.65 2.68 -6.52
C SER A 276 -23.96 1.33 -6.74
N ILE A 277 -24.74 0.26 -6.90
CA ILE A 277 -24.21 -1.10 -7.13
C ILE A 277 -23.26 -1.19 -8.33
N ASP A 278 -23.54 -0.48 -9.44
CA ASP A 278 -22.69 -0.50 -10.64
C ASP A 278 -21.31 0.10 -10.36
N ARG A 279 -21.28 1.17 -9.55
CA ARG A 279 -20.04 1.79 -9.09
C ARG A 279 -19.28 0.89 -8.12
N VAL A 280 -19.96 0.19 -7.21
CA VAL A 280 -19.33 -0.78 -6.30
C VAL A 280 -18.68 -1.94 -7.08
N VAL A 281 -19.39 -2.52 -8.05
CA VAL A 281 -18.88 -3.60 -8.90
C VAL A 281 -17.61 -3.16 -9.64
N THR A 282 -17.61 -1.94 -10.16
CA THR A 282 -16.46 -1.36 -10.87
C THR A 282 -15.29 -1.10 -9.93
N LEU A 283 -15.53 -0.44 -8.79
CA LEU A 283 -14.50 -0.08 -7.82
C LEU A 283 -13.79 -1.31 -7.26
N LEU A 284 -14.55 -2.33 -6.88
CA LEU A 284 -14.03 -3.55 -6.26
C LEU A 284 -13.63 -4.63 -7.26
N ARG A 285 -13.77 -4.38 -8.56
CA ARG A 285 -13.50 -5.33 -9.66
C ARG A 285 -14.20 -6.68 -9.42
N LEU A 286 -15.47 -6.63 -9.02
CA LEU A 286 -16.22 -7.83 -8.65
C LEU A 286 -16.45 -8.74 -9.87
N SER A 287 -16.35 -10.05 -9.64
CA SER A 287 -16.75 -11.04 -10.63
C SER A 287 -18.25 -10.99 -10.91
N LYS A 288 -18.67 -11.51 -12.07
CA LYS A 288 -20.10 -11.65 -12.42
C LYS A 288 -20.92 -12.39 -11.36
N ASN A 289 -20.31 -13.35 -10.67
CA ASN A 289 -20.97 -14.10 -9.60
C ASN A 289 -21.17 -13.22 -8.35
N GLN A 290 -20.16 -12.47 -7.93
CA GLN A 290 -20.27 -11.53 -6.81
C GLN A 290 -21.29 -10.42 -7.09
N GLU A 291 -21.25 -9.85 -8.30
CA GLU A 291 -22.25 -8.89 -8.78
C GLU A 291 -23.66 -9.48 -8.69
N LYS A 292 -23.87 -10.70 -9.21
CA LYS A 292 -25.18 -11.37 -9.13
C LYS A 292 -25.66 -11.51 -7.69
N VAL A 293 -24.78 -11.91 -6.77
CA VAL A 293 -25.11 -12.02 -5.33
C VAL A 293 -25.51 -10.67 -4.75
N LEU A 294 -24.76 -9.61 -5.02
CA LEU A 294 -25.10 -8.27 -4.54
C LEU A 294 -26.43 -7.77 -5.11
N ARG A 295 -26.68 -7.96 -6.41
CA ARG A 295 -27.95 -7.57 -7.04
C ARG A 295 -29.12 -8.35 -6.43
N MET A 296 -28.99 -9.64 -6.18
CA MET A 296 -30.05 -10.40 -5.50
C MET A 296 -30.33 -9.88 -4.08
N LYS A 297 -29.31 -9.41 -3.35
CA LYS A 297 -29.46 -8.92 -1.97
C LYS A 297 -29.94 -7.47 -1.88
N TYR A 298 -29.59 -6.61 -2.85
CA TYR A 298 -29.76 -5.16 -2.76
C TYR A 298 -30.56 -4.53 -3.92
N SER A 299 -30.95 -5.29 -4.95
CA SER A 299 -31.92 -4.78 -5.94
C SER A 299 -33.30 -4.67 -5.29
N LYS A 300 -33.76 -3.44 -5.10
CA LYS A 300 -35.17 -3.12 -4.87
C LYS A 300 -35.93 -3.09 -6.19
#